data_AF-A0A916ZSK7-F1
#
_entry.id   AF-A0A916ZSK7-F1
#
_cell.length_a   1.000
_cell.length_b   1.000
_cell.length_c   1.000
_cell.angle_alpha   90.00
_cell.angle_beta   90.00
_cell.angle_gamma   90.00
#
_symmetry.space_group_name_H-M   'P 1'
#
loop_
_entity.id
_entity.type
_entity.pdbx_description
1 polymer ?
#
loop_
_entity_poly.entity_id
_entity_poly.type
_entity_poly.pdbx_seq_one_letter_code
_entity_poly.pdbx_strand_id
1 'polypeptide(L)' 'MMDGEDVYRSRIAACLAAAEAAALPQVKARHLAAARSWQLLLDDLLARAEARPPATDPDPDPDPASDAD' A
#
# COMPACT_ATOMS: atom_id res chain seq x y z
N MET A 1 -13.99 0.49 4.88
CA MET A 1 -12.91 -0.45 5.25
C MET A 1 -11.60 0.29 5.09
N MET A 2 -10.64 0.14 6.01
CA MET A 2 -9.29 0.68 5.78
C MET A 2 -8.68 -0.02 4.58
N ASP A 3 -8.01 0.72 3.70
CA ASP A 3 -7.28 0.14 2.60
C ASP A 3 -6.01 -0.58 3.09
N GLY A 4 -5.34 -1.31 2.19
CA GLY A 4 -4.11 -2.03 2.55
C GLY A 4 -2.99 -1.09 3.02
N GLU A 5 -2.92 0.11 2.44
CA GLU A 5 -1.94 1.15 2.75
C GLU A 5 -2.12 1.71 4.17
N ASP A 6 -3.36 2.00 4.57
CA ASP A 6 -3.76 2.43 5.91
C ASP A 6 -3.38 1.40 6.98
N VAL A 7 -3.51 0.11 6.66
CA VAL A 7 -3.10 -0.97 7.57
C VAL A 7 -1.59 -0.92 7.81
N TYR A 8 -0.78 -0.80 6.75
CA TYR A 8 0.67 -0.69 6.89
C TYR A 8 1.07 0.58 7.65
N ARG A 9 0.49 1.74 7.32
CA ARG A 9 0.74 3.00 8.03
C ARG A 9 0.39 2.93 9.52
N SER A 10 -0.75 2.34 9.84
CA SER A 10 -1.18 2.14 11.23
C SER A 10 -0.20 1.24 12.00
N ARG A 11 0.28 0.15 11.38
CA ARG A 11 1.28 -0.75 11.98
C ARG A 11 2.63 -0.06 12.19
N ILE A 12 3.07 0.77 11.25
CA ILE A 12 4.30 1.55 11.38
C ILE A 12 4.18 2.52 12.55
N ALA A 13 3.11 3.31 12.61
CA ALA A 13 2.86 4.26 13.69
C ALA A 13 2.82 3.57 15.07
N ALA A 14 2.14 2.42 15.17
CA ALA A 14 2.09 1.64 16.41
C ALA A 14 3.48 1.13 16.84
N CYS A 15 4.32 0.69 15.90
CA CYS A 15 5.68 0.27 16.20
C CYS A 15 6.54 1.44 16.68
N LEU A 16 6.42 2.62 16.06
CA LEU A 16 7.15 3.82 16.48
C LEU A 16 6.71 4.28 17.88
N ALA A 17 5.41 4.33 18.15
CA ALA A 17 4.89 4.66 19.49
C ALA A 17 5.39 3.67 20.56
N ALA A 18 5.40 2.37 20.26
CA ALA A 18 5.94 1.37 21.16
C ALA A 18 7.46 1.51 21.37
N ALA A 19 8.21 1.93 20.34
CA ALA A 19 9.64 2.20 20.44
C ALA A 19 9.93 3.43 21.33
N GLU A 20 9.08 4.45 21.26
CA GLU A 20 9.17 5.65 22.11
C GLU A 20 8.83 5.34 23.57
N ALA A 21 7.84 4.48 23.82
CA ALA A 21 7.44 4.05 25.15
C ALA A 21 8.40 3.00 25.79
N ALA A 22 9.29 2.38 25.00
CA ALA A 22 10.16 1.32 25.48
C ALA A 22 11.30 1.84 26.38
N ALA A 23 11.32 1.39 27.63
CA ALA A 23 12.37 1.72 28.59
C ALA A 23 13.71 1.01 28.31
N LEU A 24 13.65 -0.18 27.69
CA LEU A 24 14.84 -1.00 27.40
C LEU A 24 15.34 -0.77 25.97
N PRO A 25 16.63 -0.45 25.76
CA PRO A 25 17.19 -0.18 24.43
C PRO A 25 16.97 -1.30 23.41
N GLN A 26 17.07 -2.56 23.84
CA GLN A 26 16.86 -3.73 22.99
C GLN A 26 15.40 -3.87 22.53
N VAL A 27 14.44 -3.48 23.38
CA VAL A 27 13.02 -3.50 23.03
C VAL A 27 12.70 -2.38 22.04
N LYS A 28 13.24 -1.18 22.28
CA LYS A 28 13.19 -0.06 21.33
C LYS A 28 13.74 -0.45 19.97
N ALA A 29 14.94 -1.04 19.93
CA ALA A 29 15.57 -1.50 18.69
C ALA A 29 14.70 -2.52 17.94
N ARG A 30 14.05 -3.45 18.66
CA ARG A 30 13.13 -4.43 18.06
C ARG A 30 11.92 -3.76 17.41
N HIS A 31 11.31 -2.79 18.08
CA HIS A 31 10.18 -2.05 17.52
C HIS A 31 10.56 -1.20 16.31
N LEU A 32 11.74 -0.57 16.33
CA LEU A 32 12.26 0.16 15.18
C LEU A 32 12.56 -0.77 13.99
N ALA A 33 13.12 -1.96 14.24
CA ALA A 33 13.32 -2.97 13.20
C ALA A 33 11.99 -3.42 12.59
N ALA A 34 10.97 -3.66 13.42
CA ALA A 34 9.64 -4.01 12.94
C ALA A 34 9.02 -2.88 12.10
N ALA A 35 9.13 -1.62 12.53
CA ALA A 35 8.66 -0.46 11.77
C ALA A 35 9.30 -0.40 10.38
N ARG A 36 10.61 -0.65 10.28
CA ARG A 36 11.33 -0.72 8.99
C ARG A 36 10.82 -1.85 8.10
N SER A 37 10.59 -3.04 8.65
CA SER A 37 10.03 -4.16 7.88
C SER A 37 8.64 -3.83 7.31
N TRP A 38 7.79 -3.15 8.08
CA TRP A 38 6.50 -2.68 7.58
C TRP A 38 6.62 -1.59 6.52
N GLN A 39 7.58 -0.67 6.67
CA GLN A 39 7.86 0.35 5.65
C GLN A 39 8.25 -0.27 4.31
N LEU A 40 9.14 -1.28 4.30
CA LEU A 40 9.52 -1.98 3.08
C LEU A 40 8.33 -2.62 2.37
N LEU A 41 7.41 -3.24 3.13
CA LEU A 41 6.20 -3.83 2.56
C LEU A 41 5.24 -2.79 2.00
N LEU A 42 5.16 -1.61 2.63
CA LEU A 42 4.38 -0.48 2.10
C LEU A 42 4.99 0.04 0.81
N ASP A 43 6.32 0.23 0.77
CA ASP A 43 7.03 0.70 -0.42
C ASP A 43 6.82 -0.27 -1.60
N ASP A 44 6.92 -1.59 -1.36
CA ASP A 44 6.62 -2.62 -2.36
C ASP A 44 5.17 -2.57 -2.85
N LEU A 45 4.20 -2.31 -1.96
CA LEU A 45 2.80 -2.18 -2.33
C LEU A 45 2.58 -0.97 -3.23
N LEU A 46 3.15 0.18 -2.86
CA LEU A 46 3.05 1.42 -3.62
C LEU A 46 3.71 1.29 -4.99
N ALA A 47 4.90 0.69 -5.06
CA ALA A 47 5.59 0.45 -6.32
C ALA A 47 4.77 -0.45 -7.28
N ARG A 48 4.07 -1.46 -6.76
CA ARG A 48 3.17 -2.31 -7.57
C ARG A 48 1.91 -1.58 -8.02
N ALA A 49 1.40 -0.66 -7.21
CA ALA A 49 0.25 0.16 -7.58
C ALA A 49 0.63 1.14 -8.70
N GLU A 50 1.81 1.76 -8.63
CA GLU A 50 2.34 2.66 -9.65
C GLU A 50 2.71 1.95 -10.95
N ALA A 51 3.24 0.72 -10.87
CA ALA A 51 3.60 -0.09 -12.03
C ALA A 51 2.38 -0.69 -12.76
N ARG A 52 1.18 -0.65 -12.17
CA ARG A 52 -0.04 -1.08 -12.85
C ARG A 52 -0.47 0.07 -13.77
N PRO A 53 -0.42 -0.10 -15.12
CA PRO A 53 -1.00 0.91 -15.99
C PRO A 53 -2.46 1.12 -15.59
N PRO A 54 -2.97 2.37 -15.61
CA PRO A 54 -4.40 2.58 -15.40
C PRO A 54 -5.12 1.64 -16.34
N ALA A 55 -6.09 0.88 -15.81
CA ALA A 55 -6.89 -0.02 -16.63
C ALA A 55 -7.42 0.82 -17.80
N THR A 56 -6.91 0.56 -19.00
CA THR A 56 -7.53 1.09 -20.21
C THR A 56 -8.93 0.53 -20.17
N ASP A 57 -9.92 1.40 -19.96
CA ASP A 57 -11.32 1.03 -20.19
C ASP A 57 -11.35 0.30 -21.54
N PRO A 58 -11.96 -0.90 -21.61
CA PRO A 58 -12.20 -1.49 -22.91
C PRO A 58 -13.01 -0.48 -23.70
N ASP A 59 -12.43 -0.04 -24.81
CA ASP A 59 -13.04 0.78 -25.86
C ASP A 59 -14.53 0.37 -25.98
N PRO A 60 -15.51 1.28 -25.80
CA PRO A 60 -16.89 0.90 -26.01
C PRO A 60 -17.03 0.40 -27.45
N ASP A 61 -17.42 -0.87 -27.55
CA ASP A 61 -17.81 -1.63 -28.74
C ASP A 61 -17.99 -0.78 -30.01
N PRO A 62 -17.30 -1.07 -31.13
CA PRO A 62 -17.62 -0.40 -32.38
C PRO A 62 -19.07 -0.73 -32.76
N ASP A 63 -19.91 0.31 -32.71
CA ASP A 63 -21.33 0.32 -33.06
C ASP A 63 -21.60 -0.47 -34.36
N PRO A 64 -22.27 -1.65 -34.33
CA PRO A 64 -22.66 -2.35 -35.54
C PRO A 64 -23.98 -1.77 -36.05
N ALA A 65 -23.94 -0.55 -36.57
CA ALA A 65 -25.06 0.05 -37.28
C ALA A 65 -24.59 0.74 -38.57
N SER A 66 -24.29 -0.08 -39.57
CA SER A 66 -24.47 0.34 -40.98
C SER A 66 -25.21 -0.76 -41.71
N ASP A 67 -26.50 -0.84 -41.40
CA ASP A 67 -27.54 -1.24 -42.34
C ASP A 67 -28.31 0.04 -42.72
N ALA A 68 -28.26 0.44 -43.99
CA ALA A 68 -29.35 1.08 -44.72
C ALA A 68 -28.92 1.47 -46.15
N ASP A 69 -29.47 0.72 -47.12
CA ASP A 69 -29.79 1.02 -48.53
C ASP A 69 -28.72 1.58 -49.49
#